data_AF-A0A371YIJ9-F1
#
_entry.id   AF-A0A371YIJ9-F1
#
_cell.length_a   1.000
_cell.length_b   1.000
_cell.length_c   1.000
_cell.angle_alpha   90.00
_cell.angle_beta   90.00
_cell.angle_gamma   90.00
#
_symmetry.space_group_name_H-M   'P 1'
#
loop_
_entity.id
_entity.type
_entity.pdbx_description
1 polymer ?
#
loop_
_entity_poly.entity_id
_entity_poly.type
_entity_poly.pdbx_seq_one_letter_code
_entity_poly.pdbx_strand_id
1 'polypeptide(L)'
;MQEISLSREAQTAIFKMINQTQGISPKEIAQVTGDSHNTICNYGNVGMPNHLPSLKKLEAIMMYTRNLEILKVWAHQLGYALVPV
;
A
#
# COMPACT_ATOMS: atom_id res chain seq x y z
N MET A 1 16.07 -18.43 1.82
CA MET A 1 15.53 -17.06 1.98
C MET A 1 14.26 -17.19 2.80
N GLN A 2 14.18 -16.56 3.97
CA GLN A 2 12.87 -16.40 4.62
C GLN A 2 12.01 -15.54 3.69
N GLU A 3 10.82 -16.01 3.34
CA GLU A 3 9.84 -15.18 2.65
C GLU A 3 9.50 -14.00 3.56
N ILE A 4 9.79 -12.79 3.09
CA ILE A 4 9.43 -11.57 3.81
C ILE A 4 7.91 -11.47 3.75
N SER A 5 7.25 -11.79 4.85
CA SER A 5 5.80 -11.59 5.01
C SER A 5 5.54 -10.26 5.70
N LEU A 6 4.66 -9.44 5.12
CA LEU A 6 4.20 -8.23 5.77
C LEU A 6 3.17 -8.57 6.86
N SER A 7 3.24 -7.86 7.99
CA SER A 7 2.18 -7.87 9.00
C SER A 7 0.80 -7.60 8.39
N ARG A 8 -0.27 -8.10 9.03
CA ARG A 8 -1.65 -7.91 8.56
C ARG A 8 -2.02 -6.43 8.48
N GLU A 9 -1.51 -5.64 9.41
CA GLU A 9 -1.69 -4.19 9.51
C GLU A 9 -1.05 -3.49 8.31
N ALA A 10 0.17 -3.89 7.93
CA ALA A 10 0.87 -3.35 6.77
C ALA A 10 0.15 -3.71 5.45
N GLN A 11 -0.33 -4.95 5.30
CA GLN A 11 -1.12 -5.35 4.14
C GLN A 11 -2.42 -4.53 4.04
N THR A 12 -3.12 -4.38 5.17
CA THR A 12 -4.35 -3.59 5.26
C THR A 12 -4.10 -2.12 4.90
N ALA A 13 -2.98 -1.54 5.35
CA ALA A 13 -2.62 -0.17 5.02
C ALA A 13 -2.41 0.03 3.50
N ILE A 14 -1.70 -0.90 2.84
CA ILE A 14 -1.54 -0.89 1.38
C ILE A 14 -2.91 -0.98 0.70
N PHE A 15 -3.76 -1.90 1.14
CA PHE A 15 -5.10 -2.08 0.57
C PHE A 15 -5.95 -0.81 0.71
N LYS A 16 -5.90 -0.14 1.86
CA LYS A 16 -6.58 1.14 2.12
C LYS A 16 -6.06 2.27 1.25
N MET A 17 -4.74 2.40 1.11
CA MET A 17 -4.14 3.42 0.24
C MET A 17 -4.66 3.31 -1.19
N ILE A 18 -4.89 2.10 -1.69
CA ILE A 18 -5.34 1.86 -3.07
C ILE A 18 -6.85 2.05 -3.20
N ASN A 19 -7.62 1.43 -2.31
CA ASN A 19 -9.06 1.28 -2.49
C ASN A 19 -9.89 2.33 -1.73
N GLN A 20 -9.29 3.09 -0.81
CA GLN A 20 -10.01 3.97 0.11
C GLN A 20 -9.45 5.41 0.14
N THR A 21 -8.49 5.75 -0.73
CA THR A 21 -8.05 7.15 -0.88
C THR A 21 -9.14 7.94 -1.61
N GLN A 22 -9.65 8.99 -0.98
CA GLN A 22 -10.73 9.81 -1.57
C GLN A 22 -10.25 10.54 -2.82
N GLY A 23 -11.11 10.58 -3.83
CA GLY A 23 -10.84 11.29 -5.09
C GLY A 23 -9.83 10.62 -6.01
N ILE A 24 -9.33 9.43 -5.66
CA ILE A 24 -8.37 8.68 -6.46
C ILE A 24 -8.89 7.26 -6.67
N SER A 25 -9.07 6.87 -7.93
CA SER A 25 -9.53 5.53 -8.29
C SER A 25 -8.36 4.55 -8.44
N PRO A 26 -8.55 3.25 -8.16
CA PRO A 26 -7.54 2.23 -8.45
C PRO A 26 -7.16 2.15 -9.94
N LYS A 27 -8.02 2.62 -10.84
CA LYS A 27 -7.72 2.70 -12.28
C LYS A 27 -6.65 3.75 -12.58
N GLU A 28 -6.70 4.90 -11.92
CA GLU A 28 -5.66 5.93 -12.03
C GLU A 28 -4.35 5.44 -11.42
N ILE A 29 -4.41 4.74 -10.29
CA ILE A 29 -3.24 4.10 -9.66
C ILE A 29 -2.59 3.10 -10.63
N ALA A 30 -3.38 2.29 -11.32
CA ALA A 30 -2.90 1.35 -12.35
C ALA A 30 -2.16 2.05 -13.50
N GLN A 31 -2.61 3.23 -13.92
CA GLN A 31 -1.94 3.99 -14.97
C GLN A 31 -0.55 4.48 -14.53
N VAL A 32 -0.38 4.90 -13.28
CA VAL A 32 0.91 5.40 -12.79
C VAL A 32 1.89 4.30 -12.41
N THR A 33 1.40 3.11 -12.04
CA THR A 33 2.25 1.95 -11.70
C THR A 33 2.57 1.05 -12.89
N GLY A 34 1.79 1.12 -13.96
CA GLY A 34 1.91 0.25 -15.14
C GLY A 34 1.34 -1.15 -14.93
N ASP A 35 0.61 -1.39 -13.84
CA ASP A 35 -0.04 -2.67 -13.56
C ASP A 35 -1.48 -2.72 -14.09
N SER A 36 -2.03 -3.92 -14.18
CA SER A 36 -3.46 -4.07 -14.46
C SER A 36 -4.31 -3.55 -13.30
N HIS A 37 -5.52 -3.07 -13.60
CA HIS A 37 -6.48 -2.64 -12.58
C HIS A 37 -6.76 -3.75 -11.54
N ASN A 38 -6.93 -4.99 -12.00
CA ASN A 38 -7.17 -6.14 -11.11
C ASN A 38 -5.96 -6.42 -10.20
N THR A 39 -4.73 -6.26 -10.72
CA THR A 39 -3.52 -6.40 -9.91
C THR A 39 -3.50 -5.35 -8.80
N ILE A 40 -3.82 -4.09 -9.13
CA ILE A 40 -3.85 -2.99 -8.18
C ILE A 40 -4.91 -3.21 -7.09
N CYS A 41 -6.15 -3.53 -7.46
CA CYS A 41 -7.23 -3.72 -6.49
C CYS A 41 -6.93 -4.82 -5.45
N ASN A 42 -6.10 -5.81 -5.81
CA ASN A 42 -5.74 -6.92 -4.93
C ASN A 42 -4.47 -6.69 -4.11
N TYR A 43 -3.72 -5.61 -4.34
CA TYR A 43 -2.51 -5.36 -3.54
C TYR A 43 -2.84 -5.17 -2.05
N GLY A 44 -2.14 -5.93 -1.20
CA GLY A 44 -2.39 -5.94 0.24
C GLY A 44 -3.68 -6.68 0.65
N ASN A 45 -4.33 -7.40 -0.26
CA ASN A 45 -5.48 -8.24 0.06
C ASN A 45 -5.03 -9.42 0.94
N VAL A 46 -5.44 -9.39 2.21
CA VAL A 46 -5.09 -10.42 3.20
C VAL A 46 -5.63 -11.82 2.86
N GLY A 47 -6.63 -11.92 1.97
CA GLY A 47 -7.14 -13.19 1.44
C GLY A 47 -6.31 -13.75 0.28
N MET A 48 -5.34 -12.97 -0.24
CA MET A 48 -4.41 -13.36 -1.31
C MET A 48 -2.97 -13.15 -0.84
N PRO A 49 -2.45 -14.02 0.04
CA PRO A 49 -1.07 -13.91 0.54
C PRO A 49 -0.09 -13.89 -0.65
N ASN A 50 0.92 -13.02 -0.55
CA ASN A 50 1.94 -12.72 -1.58
C ASN A 50 1.52 -11.80 -2.72
N HIS A 51 0.28 -11.28 -2.74
CA HIS A 51 -0.10 -10.25 -3.71
C HIS A 51 0.28 -8.85 -3.20
N LEU A 52 1.59 -8.57 -3.24
CA LEU A 52 2.19 -7.32 -2.74
C LEU A 52 2.83 -6.50 -3.88
N PRO A 53 2.80 -5.16 -3.79
CA PRO A 53 3.55 -4.31 -4.69
C PRO A 53 5.05 -4.46 -4.44
N SER A 54 5.87 -4.27 -5.48
CA SER A 54 7.30 -4.02 -5.28
C SER A 54 7.50 -2.68 -4.56
N LEU A 55 8.67 -2.47 -3.94
CA LEU A 55 8.97 -1.22 -3.23
C LEU A 55 8.76 0.02 -4.12
N LYS A 56 9.26 -0.02 -5.36
CA LYS A 56 9.07 1.05 -6.34
C LYS A 56 7.59 1.37 -6.61
N LYS A 57 6.73 0.33 -6.66
CA LYS A 57 5.29 0.51 -6.87
C LYS A 57 4.61 1.05 -5.62
N LEU A 58 5.02 0.59 -4.44
CA LEU A 58 4.54 1.13 -3.17
C LEU A 58 4.83 2.63 -3.06
N GLU A 59 6.05 3.05 -3.40
CA GLU A 59 6.45 4.46 -3.44
C GLU A 59 5.60 5.26 -4.43
N ALA A 60 5.40 4.74 -5.65
CA ALA A 60 4.54 5.39 -6.64
C ALA A 60 3.09 5.54 -6.15
N ILE A 61 2.53 4.50 -5.53
CA ILE A 61 1.19 4.53 -4.92
C ILE A 61 1.14 5.62 -3.84
N MET A 62 2.09 5.64 -2.91
CA MET A 62 2.14 6.65 -1.83
C MET A 62 2.27 8.08 -2.36
N MET A 63 3.16 8.31 -3.33
CA MET A 63 3.37 9.63 -3.91
C MET A 63 2.14 10.13 -4.66
N TYR A 64 1.48 9.24 -5.41
CA TYR A 64 0.30 9.60 -6.19
C TYR A 64 -0.92 9.81 -5.29
N THR A 65 -1.16 8.89 -4.35
CA THR A 65 -2.30 8.95 -3.43
C THR A 65 -2.14 10.01 -2.34
N ARG A 66 -0.90 10.45 -2.09
CA ARG A 66 -0.52 11.24 -0.90
C ARG A 66 -0.95 10.57 0.42
N ASN A 67 -1.21 9.26 0.39
CA ASN A 67 -1.69 8.51 1.53
C ASN A 67 -0.53 7.76 2.19
N LEU A 68 -0.20 8.14 3.42
CA LEU A 68 0.95 7.64 4.18
C LEU A 68 0.57 6.55 5.20
N GLU A 69 -0.57 5.87 5.03
CA GLU A 69 -1.07 4.88 5.99
C GLU A 69 -0.05 3.79 6.32
N ILE A 70 0.68 3.28 5.32
CA ILE A 70 1.72 2.26 5.54
C ILE A 70 2.86 2.77 6.43
N LEU A 71 3.25 4.03 6.27
CA LEU A 71 4.30 4.63 7.11
C LEU A 71 3.83 4.80 8.55
N LYS A 72 2.55 5.11 8.78
CA LYS A 72 1.99 5.20 10.13
C LYS A 72 2.06 3.84 10.84
N VAL A 73 1.74 2.76 10.13
CA VAL A 73 1.84 1.39 10.67
C VAL A 73 3.28 1.06 11.03
N TRP A 74 4.24 1.31 10.12
CA TRP A 74 5.65 1.03 10.40
C TRP A 74 6.23 1.90 11.51
N ALA A 75 5.86 3.19 11.58
CA ALA A 75 6.27 4.06 12.67
C ALA A 75 5.84 3.47 14.02
N HIS A 76 4.56 3.07 14.13
CA HIS A 76 4.05 2.45 15.36
C HIS A 76 4.77 1.14 15.68
N GLN A 77 5.02 0.28 14.70
CA GLN A 77 5.78 -0.97 14.91
C GLN A 77 7.22 -0.74 15.40
N LEU A 78 7.81 0.40 15.05
CA LEU A 78 9.14 0.81 15.47
C LEU A 78 9.15 1.61 16.79
N GLY A 79 7.98 1.83 17.43
CA GLY A 79 7.86 2.62 18.65
C GLY A 79 7.87 4.14 18.42
N TYR A 80 7.64 4.59 17.19
CA TYR A 80 7.53 6.00 16.82
C TYR A 80 6.09 6.38 16.48
N ALA A 81 5.82 7.69 16.43
CA ALA A 81 4.57 8.25 15.94
C ALA A 81 4.85 9.13 14.72
N LEU A 82 4.02 9.02 13.70
CA LEU A 82 4.11 9.85 12.50
C LEU A 82 3.29 11.12 12.72
N VAL A 83 3.98 12.25 12.86
CA VAL A 83 3.36 13.56 13.09
C VAL A 83 3.14 14.23 11.72
N PRO A 84 1.90 14.61 11.36
CA PRO A 84 1.67 15.39 10.15
C PRO A 84 2.37 16.74 10.28
N VAL A 85 3.05 17.16 9.21
CA VAL A 85 3.61 18.51 9.03
C VAL A 85 2.57 19.43 8.41
#